data_AF-N9D5V1-F1
#
_entry.id   AF-N9D5V1-F1
#
_cell.length_a   1.000
_cell.length_b   1.000
_cell.length_c   1.000
_cell.angle_alpha   90.00
_cell.angle_beta   90.00
_cell.angle_gamma   90.00
#
_symmetry.space_group_name_H-M   'P 1'
#
loop_
_entity.id
_entity.type
_entity.pdbx_description
1 polymer ?
#
loop_
_entity_poly.entity_id
_entity_poly.type
_entity_poly.pdbx_seq_one_letter_code
_entity_poly.pdbx_strand_id
1 'polypeptide(L)'
;MVVKKITQKPTSEQQRAIDKATRLKTSFKLIAFAGTGKTTTLIHCSSALQQLGKLGLYLSFNKKMADEANQKFAEYGLNSVTCSTFHSLAYRNIPGWLKNKINKPTLLPKDIVQKFKLENIRFQYNGKNRQLTDLTLALIILNTLRYFCMTVDQTVTNDHAYIALKEQTSIKRNDVLEDKITSIAKMIWNDVVDPNGDYGITH
;
A
#
# COMPACT_ATOMS: atom_id res chain seq x y z
N MET A 1 28.47 14.35 17.37
CA MET A 1 28.05 15.12 16.17
C MET A 1 27.86 16.57 16.59
N VAL A 2 28.32 17.53 15.78
CA VAL A 2 28.09 18.97 16.01
C VAL A 2 26.69 19.33 15.52
N VAL A 3 25.84 19.83 16.42
CA VAL A 3 24.48 20.30 16.06
C VAL A 3 24.60 21.63 15.30
N LYS A 4 24.01 21.70 14.11
CA LYS A 4 23.92 22.93 13.31
C LYS A 4 22.97 23.90 13.97
N LYS A 5 23.37 25.16 14.05
CA LYS A 5 22.46 26.25 14.46
C LYS A 5 21.61 26.69 13.26
N ILE A 6 20.34 26.99 13.53
CA ILE A 6 19.48 27.66 12.56
C ILE A 6 19.91 29.14 12.53
N THR A 7 20.71 29.51 11.53
CA THR A 7 21.28 30.87 11.41
C THR A 7 20.52 31.76 10.43
N GLN A 8 19.76 31.18 9.50
CA GLN A 8 18.96 31.93 8.54
C GLN A 8 17.69 32.46 9.20
N LYS A 9 17.42 33.75 9.02
CA LYS A 9 16.16 34.37 9.43
C LYS A 9 15.04 33.89 8.49
N PRO A 10 13.88 33.44 9.01
CA PRO A 10 12.78 33.02 8.16
C PRO A 10 12.26 34.19 7.31
N THR A 11 11.86 33.91 6.07
CA THR A 11 11.13 34.89 5.24
C THR A 11 9.76 35.20 5.84
N SER A 12 9.08 36.22 5.32
CA SER A 12 7.73 36.58 5.80
C SER A 12 6.72 35.42 5.67
N GLU A 13 6.82 34.64 4.61
CA GLU A 13 5.98 33.47 4.32
C GLU A 13 6.31 32.32 5.27
N GLN A 14 7.61 32.10 5.55
CA GLN A 14 8.05 31.10 6.51
C GLN A 14 7.63 31.48 7.93
N GLN A 15 7.72 32.75 8.30
CA GLN A 15 7.25 33.23 9.59
C GLN A 15 5.74 33.00 9.75
N ARG A 16 4.94 33.29 8.72
CA ARG A 16 3.50 32.96 8.72
C ARG A 16 3.26 31.46 8.88
N ALA A 17 4.10 30.61 8.31
CA ALA A 17 3.99 29.15 8.49
C ALA A 17 4.29 28.73 9.93
N ILE A 18 5.32 29.31 10.56
CA ILE A 18 5.68 29.08 11.96
C ILE A 18 4.55 29.54 12.89
N ASP A 19 4.02 30.75 12.67
CA ASP A 19 2.93 31.30 13.47
C ASP A 19 1.68 30.42 13.36
N LYS A 20 1.36 29.95 12.15
CA LYS A 20 0.28 28.99 11.92
C LYS A 20 0.53 27.67 12.65
N ALA A 21 1.73 27.09 12.53
CA ALA A 21 2.07 25.83 13.19
C ALA A 21 2.00 25.89 14.71
N THR A 22 2.37 27.03 15.31
CA THR A 22 2.45 27.18 16.76
C THR A 22 1.16 27.67 17.41
N ARG A 23 0.33 28.45 16.71
CA ARG A 23 -0.85 29.11 17.28
C ARG A 23 -2.17 28.52 16.81
N LEU A 24 -2.24 27.99 15.59
CA LEU A 24 -3.49 27.41 15.11
C LEU A 24 -3.77 26.09 15.80
N LYS A 25 -5.04 25.91 16.18
CA LYS A 25 -5.58 24.62 16.66
C LYS A 25 -6.18 23.79 15.52
N THR A 26 -5.99 24.20 14.28
CA THR A 26 -6.56 23.59 13.07
C THR A 26 -5.48 23.22 12.06
N SER A 27 -5.81 22.31 11.13
CA SER A 27 -4.91 21.93 10.04
C SER A 27 -4.78 23.07 9.02
N PHE A 28 -3.62 23.15 8.38
CA PHE A 28 -3.38 24.11 7.30
C PHE A 28 -2.49 23.50 6.21
N LYS A 29 -2.63 24.03 4.99
CA LYS A 29 -1.82 23.65 3.84
C LYS A 29 -0.74 24.70 3.59
N LEU A 30 0.48 24.23 3.34
CA LEU A 30 1.59 25.07 2.88
C LEU A 30 1.95 24.67 1.45
N ILE A 31 1.81 25.61 0.53
CA ILE A 31 2.20 25.41 -0.88
C ILE A 31 3.66 25.86 -1.01
N ALA A 32 4.53 24.99 -1.51
CA ALA A 32 5.93 25.30 -1.69
C ALA A 32 6.47 24.72 -3.00
N PHE A 33 6.80 25.62 -3.92
CA PHE A 33 7.35 25.29 -5.23
C PHE A 33 8.77 24.72 -5.12
N ALA A 34 9.29 24.21 -6.24
CA ALA A 34 10.69 23.79 -6.30
C ALA A 34 11.61 24.95 -5.89
N GLY A 35 12.64 24.66 -5.08
CA GLY A 35 13.60 25.68 -4.63
C GLY A 35 13.12 26.63 -3.52
N THR A 36 11.84 26.68 -3.14
CA THR A 36 11.32 27.68 -2.17
C THR A 36 11.55 27.31 -0.70
N GLY A 37 12.61 26.56 -0.39
CA GLY A 37 13.00 26.29 1.00
C GLY A 37 12.04 25.38 1.80
N LYS A 38 11.32 24.44 1.17
CA LYS A 38 10.43 23.45 1.83
C LYS A 38 10.99 22.89 3.13
N THR A 39 12.21 22.34 3.05
CA THR A 39 12.88 21.74 4.19
C THR A 39 13.24 22.76 5.26
N THR A 40 13.73 23.93 4.85
CA THR A 40 14.04 25.04 5.78
C THR A 40 12.79 25.48 6.54
N THR A 41 11.65 25.61 5.86
CA THR A 41 10.37 25.93 6.48
C THR A 41 9.96 24.88 7.51
N LEU A 42 10.10 23.58 7.19
CA LEU A 42 9.81 22.50 8.13
C LEU A 42 10.74 22.51 9.34
N ILE A 43 12.03 22.80 9.16
CA ILE A 43 13.01 22.92 10.24
C ILE A 43 12.60 24.06 11.19
N HIS A 44 12.23 25.23 10.66
CA HIS A 44 11.77 26.34 11.50
C HIS A 44 10.48 26.01 12.27
N CYS A 45 9.47 25.44 11.61
CA CYS A 45 8.24 25.03 12.28
C CYS A 45 8.53 24.00 13.38
N SER A 46 9.36 23.00 13.09
CA SER A 46 9.73 21.95 14.03
C SER A 46 10.51 22.49 15.23
N SER A 47 11.45 23.43 15.00
CA SER A 47 12.19 24.10 16.07
C SER A 47 11.27 24.88 17.00
N ALA A 48 10.32 25.65 16.45
CA ALA A 48 9.38 26.41 17.25
C ALA A 48 8.44 25.49 18.05
N LEU A 49 7.97 24.39 17.45
CA LEU A 49 7.16 23.38 18.13
C LEU A 49 7.94 22.66 19.25
N GLN A 50 9.21 22.33 19.02
CA GLN A 50 10.08 21.71 20.04
C GLN A 50 10.28 22.64 21.25
N GLN A 51 10.47 23.95 21.02
CA GLN A 51 10.58 24.94 22.11
C GLN A 51 9.31 25.02 22.95
N LEU A 52 8.15 24.71 22.36
CA LEU A 52 6.86 24.61 23.06
C LEU A 52 6.61 23.21 23.66
N GLY A 53 7.61 22.33 23.68
CA GLY A 53 7.50 20.96 24.20
C GLY A 53 6.59 20.04 23.37
N LYS A 54 6.36 20.35 22.09
CA LYS A 54 5.51 19.54 21.21
C LYS A 54 6.31 18.45 20.49
N LEU A 55 5.64 17.31 20.28
CA LEU A 55 6.13 16.21 19.45
C LEU A 55 5.62 16.36 18.02
N GLY A 56 6.48 16.07 17.06
CA GLY A 56 6.17 16.12 15.63
C GLY A 56 6.21 14.75 14.97
N LEU A 57 5.35 14.53 13.98
CA LEU A 57 5.39 13.37 13.09
C LEU A 57 5.49 13.85 11.65
N TYR A 58 6.61 13.54 10.99
CA TYR A 58 6.81 13.77 9.57
C TYR A 58 6.48 12.50 8.79
N LEU A 59 5.56 12.59 7.82
CA LEU A 59 5.13 11.48 6.97
C LEU A 59 5.50 11.71 5.51
N SER A 60 6.09 10.70 4.89
CA SER A 60 6.41 10.68 3.45
C SER A 60 5.93 9.40 2.76
N PHE A 61 5.89 9.43 1.42
CA PHE A 61 5.51 8.27 0.61
C PHE A 61 6.64 7.25 0.44
N ASN A 62 7.89 7.70 0.42
CA ASN A 62 9.04 6.82 0.21
C ASN A 62 10.05 6.94 1.36
N LYS A 63 10.80 5.85 1.57
CA LYS A 63 11.79 5.72 2.62
C LYS A 63 12.91 6.75 2.50
N LYS A 64 13.40 7.00 1.28
CA LYS A 64 14.47 7.97 1.01
C LYS A 64 14.12 9.37 1.53
N MET A 65 12.91 9.87 1.30
CA MET A 65 12.45 11.16 1.81
C MET A 65 12.31 11.19 3.34
N ALA A 66 11.92 10.07 3.95
CA ALA A 66 11.86 9.97 5.41
C ALA A 66 13.26 10.01 6.01
N ASP A 67 14.21 9.25 5.44
CA ASP A 67 15.59 9.18 5.89
C ASP A 67 16.31 10.54 5.70
N GLU A 68 16.12 11.20 4.56
CA GLU A 68 16.63 12.55 4.31
C GLU A 68 16.08 13.59 5.30
N ALA A 69 14.79 13.52 5.61
CA ALA A 69 14.17 14.41 6.61
C ALA A 69 14.71 14.13 8.01
N ASN A 70 14.85 12.85 8.38
CA ASN A 70 15.37 12.42 9.67
C ASN A 70 16.80 12.91 9.88
N GLN A 71 17.68 12.72 8.88
CA GLN A 71 19.05 13.22 8.93
C GLN A 71 19.08 14.73 9.11
N LYS A 72 18.29 15.48 8.33
CA LYS A 72 18.26 16.93 8.44
C LYS A 72 17.75 17.39 9.81
N PHE A 73 16.69 16.80 10.34
CA PHE A 73 16.21 17.15 11.68
C PHE A 73 17.25 16.84 12.76
N ALA A 74 17.94 15.70 12.68
CA ALA A 74 19.03 15.35 13.59
C ALA A 74 20.20 16.34 13.51
N GLU A 75 20.58 16.79 12.31
CA GLU A 75 21.61 17.82 12.12
C GLU A 75 21.28 19.13 12.85
N TYR A 76 20.00 19.49 12.99
CA TYR A 76 19.54 20.69 13.71
C TYR A 76 19.10 20.42 15.15
N GLY A 77 19.34 19.22 15.69
CA GLY A 77 18.98 18.87 17.07
C GLY A 77 17.46 18.83 17.33
N LEU A 78 16.68 18.55 16.29
CA LEU A 78 15.23 18.47 16.33
C LEU A 78 14.75 17.07 16.73
N ASN A 79 15.09 16.67 17.96
CA ASN A 79 14.84 15.33 18.49
C ASN A 79 13.35 15.06 18.79
N SER A 80 12.50 16.09 18.83
CA SER A 80 11.06 15.91 19.05
C SER A 80 10.28 15.47 17.80
N VAL A 81 10.94 15.36 16.64
CA VAL A 81 10.31 14.97 15.37
C VAL A 81 10.64 13.53 15.03
N THR A 82 9.61 12.70 14.86
CA THR A 82 9.74 11.36 14.30
C THR A 82 9.47 11.39 12.80
N CYS A 83 10.37 10.84 11.99
CA CYS A 83 10.15 10.65 10.56
C CYS A 83 9.69 9.20 10.28
N SER A 84 8.64 9.05 9.48
CA SER A 84 8.18 7.74 9.02
C SER A 84 7.59 7.82 7.62
N THR A 85 7.42 6.66 6.99
CA THR A 85 6.55 6.55 5.81
C THR A 85 5.13 6.21 6.26
N PHE A 86 4.14 6.48 5.41
CA PHE A 86 2.76 6.03 5.67
C PHE A 86 2.71 4.51 5.89
N HIS A 87 3.45 3.75 5.09
CA HIS A 87 3.54 2.30 5.23
C HIS A 87 4.13 1.88 6.58
N SER A 88 5.29 2.40 6.97
CA SER A 88 5.95 2.05 8.24
C SER A 88 5.10 2.45 9.46
N LEU A 89 4.38 3.58 9.37
CA LEU A 89 3.43 3.99 10.40
C LEU A 89 2.28 2.99 10.52
N ALA A 90 1.65 2.62 9.39
CA ALA A 90 0.56 1.65 9.38
C ALA A 90 1.03 0.28 9.89
N TYR A 91 2.14 -0.23 9.35
CA TYR A 91 2.72 -1.54 9.71
C TYR A 91 3.02 -1.65 11.21
N ARG A 92 3.46 -0.57 11.86
CA ARG A 92 3.70 -0.58 13.31
C ARG A 92 2.42 -0.76 14.12
N ASN A 93 1.30 -0.20 13.64
CA ASN A 93 0.03 -0.07 14.36
C ASN A 93 -1.03 -1.14 14.00
N ILE A 94 -0.75 -2.03 13.05
CA ILE A 94 -1.66 -3.16 12.76
C ILE A 94 -1.59 -4.26 13.84
N PRO A 95 -2.68 -5.03 14.04
CA PRO A 95 -2.73 -6.11 15.01
C PRO A 95 -1.75 -7.25 14.67
N GLY A 96 -1.36 -8.02 15.68
CA GLY A 96 -0.36 -9.09 15.53
C GLY A 96 -0.74 -10.16 14.50
N TRP A 97 -2.01 -10.55 14.44
CA TRP A 97 -2.49 -11.52 13.46
C TRP A 97 -2.27 -11.02 12.01
N LEU A 98 -2.53 -9.73 11.76
CA LEU A 98 -2.35 -9.14 10.44
C LEU A 98 -0.86 -9.02 10.09
N LYS A 99 0.00 -8.68 11.06
CA LYS A 99 1.46 -8.73 10.88
C LYS A 99 1.93 -10.13 10.48
N ASN A 100 1.43 -11.17 11.16
CA ASN A 100 1.76 -12.55 10.85
C ASN A 100 1.34 -12.91 9.43
N LYS A 101 0.11 -12.56 9.02
CA LYS A 101 -0.40 -12.80 7.66
C LYS A 101 0.42 -12.06 6.60
N ILE A 102 0.78 -10.81 6.85
CA ILE A 102 1.61 -10.01 5.94
C ILE A 102 3.01 -10.61 5.76
N ASN A 103 3.57 -11.21 6.81
CA ASN A 103 4.91 -11.81 6.77
C ASN A 103 4.92 -13.24 6.21
N LYS A 104 3.76 -13.82 5.85
CA LYS A 104 3.70 -15.14 5.20
C LYS A 104 4.16 -15.06 3.74
N PRO A 105 4.67 -16.17 3.17
CA PRO A 105 4.99 -16.24 1.76
C PRO A 105 3.78 -15.87 0.88
N THR A 106 4.06 -15.16 -0.22
CA THR A 106 3.07 -14.87 -1.25
C THR A 106 2.57 -16.16 -1.88
N LEU A 107 1.26 -16.29 -2.05
CA LEU A 107 0.65 -17.41 -2.74
C LEU A 107 1.02 -17.37 -4.24
N LEU A 108 1.76 -18.37 -4.71
CA LEU A 108 2.18 -18.47 -6.11
C LEU A 108 1.17 -19.32 -6.92
N PRO A 109 1.10 -19.12 -8.26
CA PRO A 109 0.25 -19.96 -9.11
C PRO A 109 0.50 -21.46 -8.94
N LYS A 110 1.75 -21.88 -8.75
CA LYS A 110 2.12 -23.29 -8.52
C LYS A 110 1.50 -23.86 -7.24
N ASP A 111 1.41 -23.06 -6.19
CA ASP A 111 0.83 -23.48 -4.91
C ASP A 111 -0.68 -23.70 -5.07
N ILE A 112 -1.35 -22.86 -5.86
CA ILE A 112 -2.77 -23.00 -6.19
C ILE A 112 -3.00 -24.27 -7.04
N VAL A 113 -2.16 -24.50 -8.05
CA VAL A 113 -2.23 -25.73 -8.87
C VAL A 113 -2.15 -26.97 -8.00
N GLN A 114 -1.18 -27.03 -7.09
CA GLN A 114 -1.00 -28.17 -6.19
C GLN A 114 -2.15 -28.31 -5.19
N LYS A 115 -2.54 -27.22 -4.51
CA LYS A 115 -3.58 -27.26 -3.45
C LYS A 115 -4.96 -27.60 -4.01
N PHE A 116 -5.34 -27.03 -5.15
CA PHE A 116 -6.65 -27.26 -5.76
C PHE A 116 -6.66 -28.35 -6.84
N LYS A 117 -5.52 -29.03 -7.05
CA LYS A 117 -5.33 -30.06 -8.08
C LYS A 117 -5.85 -29.58 -9.44
N LEU A 118 -5.40 -28.39 -9.84
CA LEU A 118 -5.85 -27.81 -11.09
C LEU A 118 -5.36 -28.64 -12.27
N GLU A 119 -6.24 -28.85 -13.22
CA GLU A 119 -5.96 -29.56 -14.46
C GLU A 119 -6.17 -28.65 -15.66
N ASN A 120 -5.52 -29.01 -16.76
CA ASN A 120 -5.71 -28.33 -18.04
C ASN A 120 -7.17 -28.43 -18.48
N ILE A 121 -7.78 -27.29 -18.82
CA ILE A 121 -9.17 -27.26 -19.30
C ILE A 121 -9.16 -27.10 -20.81
N ARG A 122 -9.68 -28.10 -21.53
CA ARG A 122 -9.93 -28.03 -22.97
C ARG A 122 -11.38 -27.65 -23.22
N PHE A 123 -11.61 -26.72 -24.13
CA PHE A 123 -12.93 -26.22 -24.48
C PHE A 123 -12.93 -25.69 -25.92
N GLN A 124 -14.11 -25.58 -26.52
CA GLN A 124 -14.27 -24.94 -27.83
C GLN A 124 -14.61 -23.47 -27.67
N TYR A 125 -13.97 -22.61 -28.47
CA TYR A 125 -14.29 -21.19 -28.53
C TYR A 125 -14.09 -20.67 -29.96
N ASN A 126 -15.13 -20.03 -30.52
CA ASN A 126 -15.19 -19.58 -31.91
C ASN A 126 -14.81 -20.69 -32.91
N GLY A 127 -15.35 -21.90 -32.72
CA GLY A 127 -15.08 -23.07 -33.56
C GLY A 127 -13.66 -23.64 -33.47
N LYS A 128 -12.82 -23.14 -32.55
CA LYS A 128 -11.45 -23.63 -32.33
C LYS A 128 -11.33 -24.31 -30.98
N ASN A 129 -10.63 -25.45 -30.94
CA ASN A 129 -10.20 -26.06 -29.70
C ASN A 129 -9.18 -25.14 -29.02
N ARG A 130 -9.43 -24.81 -27.76
CA ARG A 130 -8.56 -24.02 -26.89
C ARG A 130 -8.24 -24.84 -25.65
N GLN A 131 -7.14 -24.48 -25.01
CA GLN A 131 -6.72 -25.06 -23.74
C GLN A 131 -6.27 -23.96 -22.80
N LEU A 132 -6.77 -23.97 -21.57
CA LEU A 132 -6.16 -23.27 -20.45
C LEU A 132 -5.26 -24.24 -19.73
N THR A 133 -4.00 -23.87 -19.53
CA THR A 133 -3.12 -24.64 -18.65
C THR A 133 -3.52 -24.44 -17.21
N ASP A 134 -3.20 -25.41 -16.36
CA ASP A 134 -3.34 -25.32 -14.90
C ASP A 134 -2.70 -24.03 -14.32
N LEU A 135 -1.51 -23.66 -14.76
CA LEU A 135 -0.80 -22.45 -14.33
C LEU A 135 -1.49 -21.17 -14.82
N THR A 136 -1.97 -21.15 -16.06
CA THR A 136 -2.76 -20.01 -16.56
C THR A 136 -4.06 -19.88 -15.79
N LEU A 137 -4.73 -20.99 -15.47
CA LEU A 137 -5.93 -21.00 -14.64
C LEU A 137 -5.64 -20.46 -13.23
N ALA A 138 -4.56 -20.88 -12.59
CA ALA A 138 -4.13 -20.35 -11.30
C ALA A 138 -3.83 -18.83 -11.34
N LEU A 139 -3.19 -18.36 -12.42
CA LEU A 139 -2.95 -16.92 -12.62
C LEU A 139 -4.27 -16.15 -12.80
N ILE A 140 -5.23 -16.70 -13.53
CA ILE A 140 -6.57 -16.10 -13.69
C ILE A 140 -7.28 -16.02 -12.33
N ILE A 141 -7.18 -17.05 -11.48
CA ILE A 141 -7.74 -17.05 -10.11
C ILE A 141 -7.10 -15.94 -9.26
N LEU A 142 -5.77 -15.77 -9.29
CA LEU A 142 -5.11 -14.67 -8.57
C LEU A 142 -5.53 -13.30 -9.09
N ASN A 143 -5.64 -13.15 -10.42
CA ASN A 143 -6.11 -11.91 -11.02
C ASN A 143 -7.57 -11.62 -10.68
N THR A 144 -8.40 -12.66 -10.50
CA THR A 144 -9.79 -12.53 -10.04
C THR A 144 -9.83 -11.88 -8.65
N LEU A 145 -8.97 -12.30 -7.73
CA LEU A 145 -8.83 -11.67 -6.41
C LEU A 145 -8.30 -10.24 -6.51
N ARG A 146 -7.33 -10.00 -7.39
CA ARG A 146 -6.82 -8.64 -7.65
C ARG A 146 -7.93 -7.70 -8.11
N TYR A 147 -8.78 -8.15 -9.03
CA TYR A 147 -9.92 -7.36 -9.50
C TYR A 147 -10.97 -7.14 -8.42
N PHE A 148 -11.27 -8.16 -7.62
CA PHE A 148 -12.12 -8.00 -6.45
C PHE A 148 -11.61 -6.91 -5.49
N CYS A 149 -10.31 -6.87 -5.20
CA CYS A 149 -9.71 -5.84 -4.36
C CYS A 149 -9.74 -4.42 -4.98
N MET A 150 -10.17 -4.27 -6.23
CA MET A 150 -10.32 -2.98 -6.93
C MET A 150 -11.78 -2.53 -7.01
N THR A 151 -12.74 -3.31 -6.49
CA THR A 151 -14.17 -2.99 -6.51
C THR A 151 -14.70 -2.69 -5.10
N VAL A 152 -15.97 -2.29 -5.03
CA VAL A 152 -16.72 -2.08 -3.78
C VAL A 152 -17.52 -3.31 -3.36
N ASP A 153 -17.38 -4.42 -4.11
CA ASP A 153 -18.13 -5.63 -3.90
C ASP A 153 -17.78 -6.26 -2.55
N GLN A 154 -18.75 -6.90 -1.91
CA GLN A 154 -18.55 -7.56 -0.62
C GLN A 154 -18.03 -9.00 -0.75
N THR A 155 -18.15 -9.59 -1.94
CA THR A 155 -17.72 -10.96 -2.22
C THR A 155 -17.13 -11.06 -3.62
N VAL A 156 -16.30 -12.08 -3.85
CA VAL A 156 -15.81 -12.38 -5.20
C VAL A 156 -16.97 -12.81 -6.10
N THR A 157 -17.15 -12.19 -7.26
CA THR A 157 -18.22 -12.46 -8.23
C THR A 157 -17.66 -13.02 -9.55
N ASN A 158 -18.55 -13.57 -10.38
CA ASN A 158 -18.19 -13.99 -11.74
C ASN A 158 -17.78 -12.81 -12.63
N ASP A 159 -18.15 -11.57 -12.30
CA ASP A 159 -17.68 -10.40 -13.03
C ASP A 159 -16.16 -10.21 -12.84
N HIS A 160 -15.64 -10.42 -11.64
CA HIS A 160 -14.18 -10.41 -11.41
C HIS A 160 -13.49 -11.53 -12.20
N ALA A 161 -14.08 -12.74 -12.21
CA ALA A 161 -13.53 -13.88 -12.93
C ALA A 161 -13.53 -13.66 -14.44
N TYR A 162 -14.62 -13.09 -14.97
CA TYR A 162 -14.73 -12.73 -16.37
C TYR A 162 -13.69 -11.69 -16.79
N ILE A 163 -13.50 -10.62 -16.00
CA ILE A 163 -12.51 -9.59 -16.32
C ILE A 163 -11.10 -10.22 -16.37
N ALA A 164 -10.75 -11.05 -15.38
CA ALA A 164 -9.48 -11.77 -15.35
C ALA A 164 -9.31 -12.74 -16.54
N LEU A 165 -10.35 -13.51 -16.86
CA LEU A 165 -10.36 -14.46 -17.96
C LEU A 165 -10.19 -13.73 -19.30
N LYS A 166 -10.99 -12.70 -19.53
CA LYS A 166 -10.97 -11.90 -20.76
C LYS A 166 -9.61 -11.26 -21.00
N GLU A 167 -9.02 -10.66 -19.97
CA GLU A 167 -7.69 -10.03 -20.07
C GLU A 167 -6.61 -11.06 -20.46
N GLN A 168 -6.64 -12.24 -19.86
CA GLN A 168 -5.61 -13.26 -20.08
C GLN A 168 -5.79 -14.05 -21.38
N THR A 169 -7.01 -14.16 -21.91
CA THR A 169 -7.34 -15.15 -22.96
C THR A 169 -8.12 -14.59 -24.14
N SER A 170 -8.65 -13.37 -24.04
CA SER A 170 -9.63 -12.79 -24.99
C SER A 170 -10.93 -13.59 -25.15
N ILE A 171 -11.24 -14.49 -24.21
CA ILE A 171 -12.50 -15.25 -24.19
C ILE A 171 -13.62 -14.35 -23.66
N LYS A 172 -14.80 -14.41 -24.28
CA LYS A 172 -16.04 -13.77 -23.80
C LYS A 172 -16.60 -14.51 -22.57
N ARG A 173 -17.78 -14.12 -22.10
CA ARG A 173 -18.42 -14.79 -20.95
C ARG A 173 -18.50 -16.30 -21.13
N ASN A 174 -18.13 -17.02 -20.09
CA ASN A 174 -18.24 -18.47 -20.01
C ASN A 174 -18.58 -18.84 -18.56
N ASP A 175 -19.88 -18.99 -18.29
CA ASP A 175 -20.41 -19.19 -16.94
C ASP A 175 -19.77 -20.39 -16.24
N VAL A 176 -19.53 -21.49 -16.96
CA VAL A 176 -18.92 -22.71 -16.39
C VAL A 176 -17.48 -22.47 -15.93
N LEU A 177 -16.68 -21.75 -16.74
CA LEU A 177 -15.31 -21.40 -16.35
C LEU A 177 -15.31 -20.37 -15.22
N GLU A 178 -16.16 -19.36 -15.32
CA GLU A 178 -16.29 -18.28 -14.33
C GLU A 178 -16.71 -18.84 -12.97
N ASP A 179 -17.71 -19.72 -12.91
CA ASP A 179 -18.17 -20.38 -11.68
C ASP A 179 -17.04 -21.18 -11.02
N LYS A 180 -16.25 -21.93 -11.81
CA LYS A 180 -15.10 -22.67 -11.30
C LYS A 180 -14.03 -21.74 -10.74
N ILE A 181 -13.68 -20.68 -11.47
CA ILE A 181 -12.67 -19.69 -11.04
C ILE A 181 -13.13 -18.97 -9.77
N THR A 182 -14.36 -18.45 -9.76
CA THR A 182 -14.95 -17.72 -8.63
C THR A 182 -15.03 -18.59 -7.38
N SER A 183 -15.43 -19.86 -7.52
CA SER A 183 -15.53 -20.78 -6.38
C SER A 183 -14.18 -20.97 -5.69
N ILE A 184 -13.12 -21.20 -6.47
CA ILE A 184 -11.76 -21.35 -5.93
C ILE A 184 -11.24 -20.02 -5.37
N ALA A 185 -11.48 -18.90 -6.05
CA ALA A 185 -11.10 -17.58 -5.58
C ALA A 185 -11.76 -17.25 -4.22
N LYS A 186 -13.05 -17.56 -4.02
CA LYS A 186 -13.73 -17.41 -2.72
C LYS A 186 -13.07 -18.23 -1.62
N MET A 187 -12.69 -19.48 -1.90
CA MET A 187 -11.98 -20.33 -0.93
C MET A 187 -10.63 -19.71 -0.53
N ILE A 188 -9.87 -19.21 -1.50
CA ILE A 188 -8.59 -18.53 -1.23
C ILE A 188 -8.83 -17.25 -0.43
N TRP A 189 -9.81 -16.43 -0.81
CA TRP A 189 -10.13 -15.19 -0.10
C TRP A 189 -10.49 -15.43 1.35
N ASN A 190 -11.35 -16.40 1.63
CA ASN A 190 -11.76 -16.76 2.99
C ASN A 190 -10.55 -17.16 3.86
N ASP A 191 -9.60 -17.90 3.30
CA ASP A 191 -8.34 -18.22 3.99
C ASP A 191 -7.46 -16.97 4.19
N VAL A 192 -7.33 -16.11 3.17
CA VAL A 192 -6.53 -14.87 3.23
C VAL A 192 -7.02 -13.94 4.35
N VAL A 193 -8.34 -13.81 4.55
CA VAL A 193 -8.89 -12.96 5.61
C VAL A 193 -9.01 -13.65 6.96
N ASP A 194 -8.90 -14.98 7.03
CA ASP A 194 -8.85 -15.73 8.28
C ASP A 194 -7.51 -15.48 9.00
N PRO A 195 -7.53 -14.98 10.26
CA PRO A 195 -6.33 -14.84 11.09
C PRO A 195 -5.49 -16.12 11.19
N ASN A 196 -6.12 -17.29 11.11
CA ASN A 196 -5.48 -18.60 11.18
C ASN A 196 -5.25 -19.25 9.81
N GLY A 197 -5.74 -18.64 8.72
CA GLY A 197 -5.61 -19.19 7.37
C GLY A 197 -4.16 -19.27 6.89
N ASP A 198 -3.88 -20.19 5.98
CA ASP A 198 -2.53 -20.54 5.52
C ASP A 198 -1.85 -19.43 4.73
N TYR A 199 -2.61 -18.63 3.98
CA TYR A 199 -2.08 -17.73 2.97
C TYR A 199 -1.72 -16.34 3.51
N GLY A 200 -0.72 -15.71 2.90
CA GLY A 200 -0.34 -14.34 3.23
C GLY A 200 -1.25 -13.28 2.61
N ILE A 201 -1.18 -12.06 3.18
CA ILE A 201 -1.76 -10.85 2.59
C ILE A 201 -0.61 -10.05 1.97
N THR A 202 -0.67 -9.83 0.66
CA THR A 202 0.29 -8.97 -0.05
C THR A 202 0.07 -7.50 0.31
N HIS A 203 1.14 -6.74 0.50
CA HIS A 203 1.12 -5.32 0.89
C HIS A 203 2.18 -4.52 0.12
#